data_AF-A0A6L8T7F6-F1
#
_entry.id   AF-A0A6L8T7F6-F1
#
_cell.length_a   1.000
_cell.length_b   1.000
_cell.length_c   1.000
_cell.angle_alpha   90.00
_cell.angle_beta   90.00
_cell.angle_gamma   90.00
#
_symmetry.space_group_name_H-M   'P 1'
#
loop_
_entity.id
_entity.type
_entity.pdbx_description
1 polymer ?
#
loop_
_entity_poly.entity_id
_entity_poly.type
_entity_poly.pdbx_seq_one_letter_code
_entity_poly.pdbx_strand_id
1 'polypeptide(L)'
;MSKKYKRNNIRSTWKQDDIKIIFSEPEIQASESVVHVKDVNDILFYYYTMKVYRKTNKNWKKELVSFTWNSPALLCIEKMAAELLKDDFEDGSWQMAGYGDSVWYKKSFETDSIVNEDYYQMGRVVTFYRGERLESFFMTVGTGFDSKHDRHTDFMPCISINFLNRDGFLGFVNTVKNFINKSIIFFNITQKENMALESVSRKILRGKMYEYKDRYEGYGCNKLDYVYVPGDEISLTLKEKYEGEDVFVDYRYCRLTGVENSRIGNGYITITGGYKMFRHTTECLENKQIKIPVELIMYSSSKEPKERLTFNKKQCVNDFLSIMSDEEKKEFATTPLDTITEKWFDAVVNRSWLYRKEHTFKHKKKTAKKIIKKIKKKCERELSAD
;
A
#
# COMPACT_ATOMS: atom_id res chain seq x y z
N MET A 1 -11.11 10.71 -13.11
CA MET A 1 -11.22 12.07 -12.55
C MET A 1 -10.89 11.99 -11.08
N SER A 2 -9.94 12.81 -10.64
CA SER A 2 -9.74 13.32 -9.27
C SER A 2 -10.02 12.35 -8.11
N LYS A 3 -9.03 11.49 -7.78
CA LYS A 3 -8.85 11.03 -6.40
C LYS A 3 -8.70 12.27 -5.53
N LYS A 4 -9.65 12.54 -4.62
CA LYS A 4 -9.40 13.43 -3.48
C LYS A 4 -8.48 12.67 -2.53
N TYR A 5 -7.24 12.39 -2.94
CA TYR A 5 -6.20 12.03 -1.98
C TYR A 5 -6.23 13.16 -0.96
N LYS A 6 -6.56 12.87 0.31
CA LYS A 6 -6.23 13.79 1.39
C LYS A 6 -4.77 14.12 1.19
N ARG A 7 -4.49 15.37 0.84
CA ARG A 7 -3.14 15.79 0.48
C ARG A 7 -2.27 15.48 1.70
N ASN A 8 -1.34 14.55 1.56
CA ASN A 8 -0.50 14.18 2.67
C ASN A 8 0.46 15.36 2.93
N ASN A 9 0.11 16.16 3.94
CA ASN A 9 0.86 17.34 4.34
C ASN A 9 1.84 17.03 5.48
N ILE A 10 2.10 15.75 5.78
CA ILE A 10 3.06 15.38 6.82
C ILE A 10 4.43 15.88 6.41
N ARG A 11 5.02 16.63 7.34
CA ARG A 11 6.36 17.18 7.23
C ARG A 11 6.98 17.30 8.61
N SER A 12 8.27 17.00 8.67
CA SER A 12 9.13 17.25 9.82
C SER A 12 10.37 17.99 9.36
N THR A 13 10.90 18.88 10.20
CA THR A 13 12.06 19.71 9.85
C THR A 13 13.01 19.77 11.02
N TRP A 14 14.24 19.35 10.78
CA TRP A 14 15.34 19.55 11.72
C TRP A 14 16.22 20.67 11.20
N LYS A 15 16.74 21.50 12.11
CA LYS A 15 17.60 22.63 11.78
C LYS A 15 18.63 22.81 12.88
N GLN A 16 19.89 22.92 12.49
CA GLN A 16 21.02 23.17 13.37
C GLN A 16 21.99 24.08 12.61
N ASP A 17 22.37 25.20 13.23
CA ASP A 17 23.28 26.19 12.65
C ASP A 17 22.90 26.60 11.21
N ASP A 18 23.74 26.26 10.25
CA ASP A 18 23.57 26.53 8.82
C ASP A 18 22.94 25.37 8.05
N ILE A 19 22.56 24.26 8.69
CA ILE A 19 21.95 23.09 8.04
C ILE A 19 20.46 22.96 8.39
N LYS A 20 19.66 22.57 7.40
CA LYS A 20 18.24 22.25 7.56
C LYS A 20 17.87 21.02 6.74
N ILE A 21 17.26 20.05 7.39
CA ILE A 21 16.79 18.80 6.78
C ILE A 21 15.27 18.74 6.88
N ILE A 22 14.60 18.43 5.77
CA ILE A 22 13.16 18.33 5.67
C ILE A 22 12.77 16.94 5.18
N PHE A 23 11.90 16.28 5.93
CA PHE A 23 11.23 15.03 5.54
C PHE A 23 9.78 15.34 5.21
N SER A 24 9.26 14.85 4.09
CA SER A 24 7.90 15.13 3.65
C SER A 24 7.32 14.01 2.77
N GLU A 25 6.01 14.08 2.52
CA GLU A 25 5.30 13.21 1.58
C GLU A 25 5.46 11.70 1.89
N PRO A 26 5.26 11.25 3.14
CA PRO A 26 5.44 9.86 3.48
C PRO A 26 4.34 8.98 2.87
N GLU A 27 4.66 7.75 2.52
CA GLU A 27 3.69 6.70 2.21
C GLU A 27 4.20 5.38 2.81
N ILE A 28 3.29 4.59 3.38
CA ILE A 28 3.61 3.32 4.01
C ILE A 28 2.95 2.21 3.19
N GLN A 29 3.75 1.24 2.77
CA GLN A 29 3.26 -0.08 2.40
C GLN A 29 3.54 -1.01 3.58
N ALA A 30 2.47 -1.47 4.22
CA ALA A 30 2.56 -2.43 5.32
C ALA A 30 2.79 -3.85 4.78
N SER A 31 3.30 -4.72 5.65
CA SER A 31 3.42 -6.16 5.35
C SER A 31 2.05 -6.81 5.11
N GLU A 32 1.99 -7.88 4.32
CA GLU A 32 0.74 -8.43 3.75
C GLU A 32 -0.38 -8.71 4.77
N SER A 33 -0.04 -9.15 5.98
CA SER A 33 -1.02 -9.49 7.04
C SER A 33 -1.40 -8.33 7.97
N VAL A 34 -0.75 -7.18 7.84
CA VAL A 34 -0.89 -6.03 8.75
C VAL A 34 -2.13 -5.20 8.40
N VAL A 35 -3.08 -5.12 9.32
CA VAL A 35 -4.22 -4.20 9.22
C VAL A 35 -3.85 -2.82 9.79
N HIS A 36 -3.16 -2.80 10.92
CA HIS A 36 -2.72 -1.58 11.60
C HIS A 36 -1.23 -1.65 11.86
N VAL A 37 -0.51 -0.63 11.38
CA VAL A 37 0.93 -0.49 11.61
C VAL A 37 1.12 0.00 13.04
N LYS A 38 1.84 -0.76 13.86
CA LYS A 38 2.14 -0.41 15.26
C LYS A 38 3.47 0.31 15.37
N ASP A 39 4.46 -0.18 14.65
CA ASP A 39 5.82 0.35 14.64
C ASP A 39 6.53 0.11 13.31
N VAL A 40 7.83 0.43 13.26
CA VAL A 40 8.66 0.33 12.06
C VAL A 40 8.80 -1.09 11.51
N ASN A 41 8.62 -2.14 12.33
CA ASN A 41 8.76 -3.52 11.89
C ASN A 41 7.57 -4.00 11.05
N ASP A 42 6.42 -3.33 11.14
CA ASP A 42 5.23 -3.63 10.33
C ASP A 42 5.33 -3.03 8.91
N ILE A 43 6.26 -2.11 8.69
CA ILE A 43 6.46 -1.39 7.43
C ILE A 43 7.32 -2.24 6.49
N LEU A 44 6.74 -2.65 5.35
CA LEU A 44 7.48 -3.36 4.30
C LEU A 44 8.27 -2.38 3.43
N PHE A 45 7.62 -1.31 2.97
CA PHE A 45 8.26 -0.21 2.25
C PHE A 45 7.81 1.14 2.82
N TYR A 46 8.75 2.08 2.91
CA TYR A 46 8.49 3.45 3.34
C TYR A 46 8.98 4.43 2.30
N TYR A 47 8.03 5.13 1.69
CA TYR A 47 8.30 6.15 0.69
C TYR A 47 8.33 7.50 1.37
N TYR A 48 9.28 8.36 1.02
CA TYR A 48 9.29 9.74 1.47
C TYR A 48 10.26 10.60 0.65
N THR A 49 10.13 11.92 0.79
CA THR A 49 11.05 12.90 0.21
C THR A 49 11.93 13.51 1.31
N MET A 50 13.25 13.46 1.14
CA MET A 50 14.22 14.19 1.94
C MET A 50 14.76 15.40 1.17
N LYS A 51 14.87 16.57 1.80
CA LYS A 51 15.56 17.73 1.25
C LYS A 51 16.51 18.33 2.28
N VAL A 52 17.77 18.52 1.91
CA VAL A 52 18.78 19.18 2.75
C VAL A 52 19.14 20.53 2.16
N TYR A 53 19.27 21.52 3.04
CA TYR A 53 19.60 22.88 2.71
C TYR A 53 20.78 23.35 3.56
N ARG A 54 21.64 24.17 2.95
CA ARG A 54 22.66 24.95 3.65
C ARG A 54 22.31 26.43 3.60
N LYS A 55 22.54 27.13 4.70
CA LYS A 55 22.32 28.57 4.80
C LYS A 55 23.49 29.29 4.15
N THR A 56 23.21 30.06 3.12
CA THR A 56 24.18 30.96 2.48
C THR A 56 23.71 32.39 2.69
N ASN A 57 24.43 33.16 3.50
CA ASN A 57 24.02 34.50 3.95
C ASN A 57 22.62 34.48 4.63
N LYS A 58 21.63 35.16 4.04
CA LYS A 58 20.24 35.23 4.54
C LYS A 58 19.31 34.14 3.98
N ASN A 59 19.75 33.37 2.97
CA ASN A 59 18.89 32.44 2.23
C ASN A 59 19.27 30.96 2.46
N TRP A 60 18.30 30.06 2.32
CA TRP A 60 18.53 28.61 2.31
C TRP A 60 18.71 28.12 0.88
N LYS A 61 19.89 27.59 0.57
CA LYS A 61 20.17 26.93 -0.71
C LYS A 61 19.94 25.44 -0.56
N LYS A 62 19.20 24.83 -1.49
CA LYS A 62 19.00 23.37 -1.52
C LYS A 62 20.30 22.73 -1.98
N GLU A 63 20.84 21.81 -1.19
CA GLU A 63 22.07 21.10 -1.48
C GLU A 63 21.78 19.72 -2.07
N LEU A 64 20.84 18.97 -1.48
CA LEU A 64 20.45 17.66 -1.97
C LEU A 64 18.95 17.38 -1.80
N VAL A 65 18.45 16.44 -2.60
CA VAL A 65 17.11 15.87 -2.51
C VAL A 65 17.21 14.37 -2.72
N SER A 66 16.53 13.59 -1.89
CA SER A 66 16.32 12.16 -2.09
C SER A 66 14.83 11.87 -2.19
N PHE A 67 14.49 10.97 -3.11
CA PHE A 67 13.17 10.36 -3.23
C PHE A 67 13.35 8.88 -2.90
N THR A 68 12.81 8.47 -1.76
CA THR A 68 12.93 7.10 -1.26
C THR A 68 11.67 6.32 -1.59
N TRP A 69 11.84 5.08 -2.04
CA TRP A 69 10.84 4.18 -2.55
C TRP A 69 10.90 2.78 -1.92
N ASN A 70 12.09 2.19 -1.78
CA ASN A 70 12.18 0.75 -1.46
C ASN A 70 12.83 0.45 -0.11
N SER A 71 14.08 0.86 0.12
CA SER A 71 14.86 0.44 1.30
C SER A 71 15.25 1.65 2.17
N PRO A 72 14.30 2.21 2.93
CA PRO A 72 14.49 3.46 3.67
C PRO A 72 15.48 3.28 4.82
N ALA A 73 16.69 3.81 4.64
CA ALA A 73 17.70 3.85 5.70
C ALA A 73 17.22 4.64 6.94
N LEU A 74 16.27 5.57 6.75
CA LEU A 74 15.65 6.37 7.81
C LEU A 74 15.03 5.53 8.96
N LEU A 75 14.58 4.31 8.69
CA LEU A 75 13.98 3.45 9.73
C LEU A 75 15.00 2.94 10.76
N CYS A 76 16.30 2.98 10.43
CA CYS A 76 17.39 2.51 11.30
C CYS A 76 17.85 3.55 12.33
N ILE A 77 17.52 4.84 12.15
CA ILE A 77 18.07 5.97 12.92
C ILE A 77 17.87 5.82 14.42
N GLU A 78 16.69 5.37 14.86
CA GLU A 78 16.41 5.20 16.29
C GLU A 78 17.30 4.11 16.92
N LYS A 79 17.49 2.99 16.23
CA LYS A 79 18.36 1.89 16.70
C LYS A 79 19.82 2.33 16.72
N MET A 80 20.29 2.97 15.64
CA MET A 80 21.65 3.52 15.57
C MET A 80 21.93 4.49 16.71
N ALA A 81 21.00 5.41 17.00
CA ALA A 81 21.13 6.37 18.08
C ALA A 81 21.14 5.68 19.45
N ALA A 82 20.27 4.69 19.68
CA ALA A 82 20.22 3.94 20.94
C ALA A 82 21.55 3.22 21.24
N GLU A 83 22.16 2.59 20.23
CA GLU A 83 23.47 1.93 20.36
C GLU A 83 24.60 2.94 20.62
N LEU A 84 24.60 4.09 19.96
CA LEU A 84 25.63 5.12 20.17
C LEU A 84 25.57 5.73 21.57
N LEU A 85 24.40 5.78 22.20
CA LEU A 85 24.21 6.41 23.51
C LEU A 85 24.64 5.52 24.69
N LYS A 86 24.99 4.25 24.45
CA LYS A 86 25.56 3.36 25.47
C LYS A 86 26.99 3.76 25.80
N ASP A 87 27.37 3.64 27.06
CA ASP A 87 28.75 3.85 27.54
C ASP A 87 29.45 2.49 27.69
N ASP A 88 29.51 1.73 26.60
CA ASP A 88 30.01 0.35 26.53
C ASP A 88 31.43 0.26 25.93
N PHE A 89 32.34 1.13 26.38
CA PHE A 89 33.68 1.29 25.79
C PHE A 89 34.57 0.03 25.77
N GLU A 90 34.23 -0.98 26.60
CA GLU A 90 35.00 -2.22 26.75
C GLU A 90 34.47 -3.36 25.86
N ASP A 91 33.38 -3.18 25.13
CA ASP A 91 32.73 -4.23 24.33
C ASP A 91 33.47 -4.58 23.01
N GLY A 92 34.56 -3.87 22.70
CA GLY A 92 35.36 -4.03 21.49
C GLY A 92 34.78 -3.39 20.22
N SER A 93 33.62 -2.73 20.30
CA SER A 93 32.99 -2.04 19.16
C SER A 93 33.45 -0.60 18.96
N TRP A 94 34.16 -0.04 19.95
CA TRP A 94 34.70 1.32 19.91
C TRP A 94 36.11 1.34 19.35
N GLN A 95 36.37 2.27 18.43
CA GLN A 95 37.74 2.66 18.10
C GLN A 95 38.30 3.46 19.28
N MET A 96 39.48 3.08 19.75
CA MET A 96 40.18 3.75 20.84
C MET A 96 41.57 4.17 20.37
N ALA A 97 41.98 5.40 20.70
CA ALA A 97 43.39 5.74 20.68
C ALA A 97 43.74 6.68 21.85
N GLY A 98 44.98 6.53 22.34
CA GLY A 98 45.55 7.33 23.41
C GLY A 98 46.72 8.18 22.89
N TYR A 99 46.74 9.45 23.27
CA TYR A 99 47.84 10.37 23.00
C TYR A 99 48.10 11.23 24.23
N GLY A 100 49.22 10.97 24.92
CA GLY A 100 49.55 11.66 26.18
C GLY A 100 48.47 11.44 27.25
N ASP A 101 47.99 12.53 27.86
CA ASP A 101 46.93 12.52 28.88
C ASP A 101 45.50 12.44 28.30
N SER A 102 45.37 12.13 27.00
CA SER A 102 44.08 12.03 26.32
C SER A 102 43.81 10.60 25.85
N VAL A 103 42.60 10.12 26.10
CA VAL A 103 42.05 8.91 25.50
C VAL A 103 40.76 9.27 24.81
N TRP A 104 40.64 8.93 23.53
CA TRP A 104 39.39 9.13 22.78
C TRP A 104 38.81 7.81 22.30
N TYR A 105 37.49 7.73 22.38
CA TYR A 105 36.67 6.64 21.91
C TYR A 105 35.76 7.15 20.79
N LYS A 106 35.66 6.40 19.69
CA LYS A 106 34.77 6.69 18.57
C LYS A 106 34.00 5.46 18.16
N LYS A 107 32.69 5.60 18.00
CA LYS A 107 31.79 4.58 17.46
C LYS A 107 30.89 5.22 16.42
N SER A 108 30.64 4.52 15.34
CA SER A 108 29.72 4.98 14.30
C SER A 108 28.99 3.81 13.67
N PHE A 109 27.75 4.09 13.27
CA PHE A 109 26.96 3.22 12.44
C PHE A 109 26.65 3.95 11.15
N GLU A 110 26.48 3.18 10.11
CA GLU A 110 26.25 3.67 8.77
C GLU A 110 25.29 2.73 8.05
N THR A 111 24.47 3.29 7.17
CA THR A 111 23.41 2.55 6.49
C THR A 111 23.86 2.11 5.10
N ASP A 112 25.13 1.73 4.95
CA ASP A 112 25.78 1.42 3.70
C ASP A 112 25.28 0.06 3.21
N SER A 113 24.54 0.07 2.10
CA SER A 113 24.14 -1.14 1.40
C SER A 113 24.15 -0.88 -0.11
N ILE A 114 24.03 -1.94 -0.91
CA ILE A 114 24.34 -1.92 -2.36
C ILE A 114 23.48 -0.92 -3.16
N VAL A 115 22.31 -0.44 -2.67
CA VAL A 115 21.46 0.52 -3.43
C VAL A 115 20.54 1.34 -2.50
N ASN A 116 21.07 2.18 -1.60
CA ASN A 116 20.19 3.02 -0.77
C ASN A 116 19.93 4.40 -1.40
N GLU A 117 18.65 4.74 -1.53
CA GLU A 117 18.16 5.99 -2.14
C GLU A 117 18.42 7.18 -1.21
N ASP A 118 18.45 6.91 0.10
CA ASP A 118 18.86 7.75 1.22
C ASP A 118 20.04 7.12 1.98
N TYR A 119 20.91 7.96 2.57
CA TYR A 119 22.08 7.50 3.33
C TYR A 119 22.20 8.23 4.65
N TYR A 120 22.53 7.49 5.71
CA TYR A 120 22.82 8.04 7.02
C TYR A 120 24.05 7.38 7.63
N GLN A 121 24.95 8.22 8.15
CA GLN A 121 26.00 7.82 9.09
C GLN A 121 25.81 8.63 10.36
N MET A 122 25.93 7.97 11.51
CA MET A 122 25.86 8.63 12.81
C MET A 122 26.99 8.09 13.67
N GLY A 123 27.65 8.97 14.40
CA GLY A 123 28.70 8.55 15.32
C GLY A 123 28.83 9.46 16.52
N ARG A 124 29.53 8.93 17.51
CA ARG A 124 29.79 9.56 18.80
C ARG A 124 31.28 9.48 19.09
N VAL A 125 31.81 10.58 19.61
CA VAL A 125 33.19 10.71 20.08
C VAL A 125 33.15 11.12 21.53
N VAL A 126 33.80 10.34 22.38
CA VAL A 126 34.00 10.65 23.80
C VAL A 126 35.50 10.77 24.06
N THR A 127 35.93 11.90 24.57
CA THR A 127 37.33 12.16 24.91
C THR A 127 37.46 12.38 26.40
N PHE A 128 38.39 11.68 27.04
CA PHE A 128 38.82 11.94 28.40
C PHE A 128 40.15 12.66 28.34
N TYR A 129 40.21 13.88 28.87
CA TYR A 129 41.44 14.69 28.93
C TYR A 129 41.56 15.31 30.30
N ARG A 130 42.64 14.99 31.02
CA ARG A 130 42.91 15.54 32.37
C ARG A 130 41.73 15.44 33.35
N GLY A 131 40.98 14.33 33.28
CA GLY A 131 39.80 14.10 34.12
C GLY A 131 38.50 14.73 33.61
N GLU A 132 38.54 15.52 32.54
CA GLU A 132 37.33 16.05 31.89
C GLU A 132 36.83 15.10 30.81
N ARG A 133 35.50 14.91 30.78
CA ARG A 133 34.79 14.14 29.75
C ARG A 133 34.19 15.11 28.74
N LEU A 134 34.69 15.07 27.51
CA LEU A 134 34.15 15.80 26.37
C LEU A 134 33.38 14.85 25.46
N GLU A 135 32.21 15.27 24.99
CA GLU A 135 31.35 14.48 24.11
C GLU A 135 30.96 15.29 22.88
N SER A 136 31.03 14.65 21.72
CA SER A 136 30.47 15.19 20.50
C SER A 136 29.91 14.08 19.62
N PHE A 137 29.01 14.48 18.73
CA PHE A 137 28.40 13.61 17.73
C PHE A 137 28.76 14.12 16.34
N PHE A 138 28.68 13.22 15.37
CA PHE A 138 28.74 13.58 13.96
C PHE A 138 27.67 12.81 13.20
N MET A 139 27.21 13.40 12.09
CA MET A 139 26.21 12.80 11.24
C MET A 139 26.49 13.14 9.78
N THR A 140 26.35 12.15 8.90
CA THR A 140 26.35 12.36 7.45
C THR A 140 24.97 11.99 6.92
N VAL A 141 24.41 12.85 6.08
CA VAL A 141 23.13 12.60 5.40
C VAL A 141 23.35 12.74 3.90
N GLY A 142 22.94 11.74 3.13
CA GLY A 142 23.20 11.68 1.70
C GLY A 142 22.11 11.02 0.89
N THR A 143 22.35 10.91 -0.40
CA THR A 143 21.46 10.25 -1.35
C THR A 143 22.27 9.44 -2.36
N GLY A 144 21.79 8.25 -2.71
CA GLY A 144 22.36 7.45 -3.78
C GLY A 144 22.04 7.97 -5.19
N PHE A 145 21.30 9.07 -5.32
CA PHE A 145 20.94 9.67 -6.62
C PHE A 145 21.52 11.08 -6.76
N ASP A 146 22.16 11.38 -7.90
CA ASP A 146 22.35 12.78 -8.28
C ASP A 146 21.00 13.37 -8.71
N SER A 147 20.66 14.50 -8.09
CA SER A 147 19.57 15.41 -8.46
C SER A 147 19.45 15.73 -9.96
N LYS A 148 20.46 15.44 -10.78
CA LYS A 148 20.53 15.68 -12.23
C LYS A 148 20.12 14.52 -13.14
N HIS A 149 19.47 13.47 -12.63
CA HIS A 149 18.86 12.37 -13.42
C HIS A 149 19.82 11.34 -14.03
N ASP A 150 21.13 11.39 -13.76
CA ASP A 150 22.00 10.27 -14.13
C ASP A 150 21.85 9.13 -13.12
N ARG A 151 21.32 8.01 -13.63
CA ARG A 151 21.25 6.76 -12.88
C ARG A 151 22.68 6.25 -12.77
N HIS A 152 23.16 6.17 -11.53
CA HIS A 152 24.50 5.72 -11.13
C HIS A 152 25.60 6.77 -11.31
N THR A 153 25.89 7.49 -10.22
CA THR A 153 27.14 8.24 -10.06
C THR A 153 28.07 7.43 -9.15
N ASP A 154 29.36 7.38 -9.47
CA ASP A 154 30.40 6.77 -8.61
C ASP A 154 30.63 7.56 -7.29
N PHE A 155 29.87 8.63 -7.09
CA PHE A 155 29.92 9.52 -5.95
C PHE A 155 28.53 9.67 -5.33
N MET A 156 28.45 9.61 -4.00
CA MET A 156 27.23 9.81 -3.23
C MET A 156 27.17 11.25 -2.70
N PRO A 157 26.28 12.13 -3.20
CA PRO A 157 26.11 13.47 -2.65
C PRO A 157 25.69 13.40 -1.18
N CYS A 158 26.50 13.97 -0.28
CA CYS A 158 26.24 13.96 1.15
C CYS A 158 26.66 15.28 1.82
N ILE A 159 26.08 15.51 3.00
CA ILE A 159 26.48 16.58 3.91
C ILE A 159 26.87 15.92 5.23
N SER A 160 28.11 16.15 5.64
CA SER A 160 28.59 15.81 6.98
C SER A 160 28.46 17.00 7.92
N ILE A 161 28.00 16.71 9.12
CA ILE A 161 27.83 17.64 10.23
C ILE A 161 28.71 17.10 11.36
N ASN A 162 29.74 17.84 11.71
CA ASN A 162 30.72 17.45 12.73
C ASN A 162 30.50 18.27 14.01
N PHE A 163 30.95 17.74 15.14
CA PHE A 163 30.92 18.43 16.44
C PHE A 163 29.52 18.83 16.91
N LEU A 164 28.51 18.00 16.62
CA LEU A 164 27.16 18.16 17.18
C LEU A 164 27.20 17.91 18.69
N ASN A 165 26.57 18.80 19.46
CA ASN A 165 26.27 18.50 20.86
C ASN A 165 25.13 17.46 20.94
N ARG A 166 24.93 16.92 22.14
CA ARG A 166 23.90 15.91 22.40
C ARG A 166 22.50 16.39 22.03
N ASP A 167 22.17 17.66 22.30
CA ASP A 167 20.85 18.23 22.01
C ASP A 167 20.57 18.31 20.49
N GLY A 168 21.56 18.72 19.69
CA GLY A 168 21.47 18.76 18.24
C GLY A 168 21.26 17.35 17.66
N PHE A 169 22.03 16.37 18.16
CA PHE A 169 21.92 14.97 17.77
C PHE A 169 20.55 14.37 18.13
N LEU A 170 20.11 14.49 19.39
CA LEU A 170 18.80 14.01 19.83
C LEU A 170 17.65 14.76 19.16
N GLY A 171 17.83 16.04 18.85
CA GLY A 171 16.88 16.83 18.07
C GLY A 171 16.65 16.24 16.67
N PHE A 172 17.70 15.72 16.02
CA PHE A 172 17.57 15.04 14.73
C PHE A 172 16.81 13.72 14.89
N VAL A 173 17.22 12.87 15.82
CA VAL A 173 16.57 11.57 16.10
C VAL A 173 15.08 11.76 16.40
N ASN A 174 14.74 12.72 17.26
CA ASN A 174 13.35 13.03 17.61
C ASN A 174 12.55 13.57 16.41
N THR A 175 13.19 14.31 15.51
CA THR A 175 12.54 14.77 14.27
C THR A 175 12.16 13.59 13.38
N VAL A 176 13.07 12.62 13.23
CA VAL A 176 12.84 11.39 12.46
C VAL A 176 11.74 10.54 13.09
N LYS A 177 11.81 10.28 14.40
CA LYS A 177 10.77 9.54 15.13
C LYS A 177 9.40 10.17 15.00
N ASN A 178 9.32 11.49 15.15
CA ASN A 178 8.07 12.24 14.99
C ASN A 178 7.52 12.14 13.55
N PHE A 179 8.40 12.20 12.54
CA PHE A 179 8.00 12.01 11.14
C PHE A 179 7.36 10.64 10.92
N ILE A 180 8.04 9.56 11.34
CA ILE A 180 7.55 8.19 11.21
C ILE A 180 6.23 8.00 11.96
N ASN A 181 6.13 8.48 13.21
CA ASN A 181 4.90 8.37 14.00
C ASN A 181 3.71 9.07 13.35
N LYS A 182 3.91 10.28 12.79
CA LYS A 182 2.85 10.98 12.04
C LYS A 182 2.40 10.16 10.83
N SER A 183 3.34 9.52 10.12
CA SER A 183 3.05 8.65 8.97
C SER A 183 2.22 7.44 9.37
N ILE A 184 2.59 6.76 10.47
CA ILE A 184 1.85 5.61 11.00
C ILE A 184 0.42 5.99 11.38
N ILE A 185 0.25 7.11 12.10
CA ILE A 185 -1.08 7.60 12.49
C ILE A 185 -1.93 7.87 11.24
N PHE A 186 -1.37 8.55 10.25
CA PHE A 186 -2.09 8.87 9.01
C PHE A 186 -2.44 7.63 8.19
N PHE A 187 -1.52 6.66 8.09
CA PHE A 187 -1.77 5.36 7.46
C PHE A 187 -2.95 4.66 8.15
N ASN A 188 -2.93 4.52 9.47
CA ASN A 188 -3.97 3.82 10.22
C ASN A 188 -5.34 4.49 10.11
N ILE A 189 -5.39 5.84 10.11
CA ILE A 189 -6.64 6.59 9.87
C ILE A 189 -7.18 6.29 8.47
N THR A 190 -6.32 6.40 7.45
CA THR A 190 -6.71 6.17 6.05
C THR A 190 -7.15 4.73 5.83
N GLN A 191 -6.46 3.77 6.45
CA GLN A 191 -6.79 2.37 6.37
C GLN A 191 -8.13 2.05 7.02
N LYS A 192 -8.44 2.67 8.17
CA LYS A 192 -9.75 2.55 8.80
C LYS A 192 -10.87 3.10 7.92
N GLU A 193 -10.65 4.25 7.28
CA GLU A 193 -11.59 4.83 6.32
C GLU A 193 -11.81 3.90 5.12
N ASN A 194 -10.74 3.34 4.55
CA ASN A 194 -10.81 2.39 3.43
C ASN A 194 -11.56 1.11 3.81
N MET A 195 -11.28 0.51 4.98
CA MET A 195 -11.99 -0.68 5.44
C MET A 195 -13.49 -0.43 5.64
N ALA A 196 -13.88 0.75 6.12
CA ALA A 196 -15.28 1.11 6.28
C ALA A 196 -16.00 1.29 4.94
N LEU A 197 -15.28 1.64 3.88
CA LEU A 197 -15.81 1.65 2.51
C LEU A 197 -15.91 0.23 1.94
N GLU A 198 -14.91 -0.62 2.17
CA GLU A 198 -14.89 -2.01 1.68
C GLU A 198 -15.98 -2.88 2.32
N SER A 199 -16.31 -2.68 3.60
CA SER A 199 -17.32 -3.49 4.29
C SER A 199 -18.74 -3.31 3.76
N VAL A 200 -19.00 -2.24 3.00
CA VAL A 200 -20.31 -1.93 2.40
C VAL A 200 -20.30 -1.91 0.87
N SER A 201 -19.15 -2.15 0.24
CA SER A 201 -19.00 -2.15 -1.23
C SER A 201 -19.64 -3.38 -1.87
N ARG A 202 -20.00 -4.40 -1.08
CA ARG A 202 -20.54 -5.68 -1.56
C ARG A 202 -21.97 -5.88 -1.05
N LYS A 203 -22.85 -6.33 -1.95
CA LYS A 203 -24.24 -6.69 -1.62
C LYS A 203 -24.56 -8.07 -2.14
N ILE A 204 -25.25 -8.87 -1.33
CA ILE A 204 -25.87 -10.11 -1.78
C ILE A 204 -27.29 -9.83 -2.26
N LEU A 205 -27.58 -10.20 -3.50
CA LEU A 205 -28.92 -10.11 -4.09
C LEU A 205 -29.11 -11.27 -5.07
N ARG A 206 -30.30 -11.88 -5.10
CA ARG A 206 -30.68 -12.84 -6.16
C ARG A 206 -29.66 -14.00 -6.36
N GLY A 207 -29.07 -14.49 -5.27
CA GLY A 207 -28.07 -15.57 -5.29
C GLY A 207 -26.70 -15.17 -5.87
N LYS A 208 -26.36 -13.88 -5.88
CA LYS A 208 -25.10 -13.35 -6.40
C LYS A 208 -24.51 -12.29 -5.47
N MET A 209 -23.19 -12.11 -5.56
CA MET A 209 -22.48 -11.03 -4.88
C MET A 209 -22.15 -9.95 -5.91
N TYR A 210 -22.61 -8.74 -5.65
CA TYR A 210 -22.34 -7.56 -6.47
C TYR A 210 -21.32 -6.69 -5.74
N GLU A 211 -20.25 -6.34 -6.42
CA GLU A 211 -19.24 -5.40 -5.94
C GLU A 211 -19.43 -4.06 -6.65
N TYR A 212 -19.60 -3.01 -5.87
CA TYR A 212 -19.85 -1.65 -6.34
C TYR A 212 -18.56 -0.83 -6.34
N LYS A 213 -18.47 0.10 -7.29
CA LYS A 213 -17.33 1.00 -7.48
C LYS A 213 -17.24 2.12 -6.43
N ASP A 214 -18.07 2.07 -5.37
CA ASP A 214 -18.07 2.99 -4.23
C ASP A 214 -16.65 3.22 -3.67
N ARG A 215 -15.75 2.24 -3.84
CA ARG A 215 -14.32 2.30 -3.55
C ARG A 215 -13.56 3.52 -4.10
N TYR A 216 -14.01 4.13 -5.21
CA TYR A 216 -13.22 5.15 -5.92
C TYR A 216 -13.90 6.52 -6.07
N GLU A 217 -15.22 6.60 -5.93
CA GLU A 217 -16.01 7.81 -6.22
C GLU A 217 -16.83 8.32 -5.02
N GLY A 218 -16.82 7.61 -3.88
CA GLY A 218 -17.57 7.95 -2.66
C GLY A 218 -18.89 7.18 -2.53
N TYR A 219 -19.51 7.27 -1.35
CA TYR A 219 -20.77 6.58 -1.03
C TYR A 219 -21.91 6.95 -2.01
N GLY A 220 -22.61 5.93 -2.53
CA GLY A 220 -23.84 6.10 -3.30
C GLY A 220 -23.68 5.98 -4.82
N CYS A 221 -22.53 5.50 -5.31
CA CYS A 221 -22.30 5.25 -6.72
C CYS A 221 -22.92 3.91 -7.12
N ASN A 222 -24.04 3.96 -7.84
CA ASN A 222 -24.73 2.78 -8.38
C ASN A 222 -24.00 2.17 -9.60
N LYS A 223 -22.65 2.11 -9.59
CA LYS A 223 -21.82 1.51 -10.64
C LYS A 223 -21.25 0.19 -10.13
N LEU A 224 -21.38 -0.86 -10.94
CA LEU A 224 -20.93 -2.21 -10.62
C LEU A 224 -19.54 -2.47 -11.20
N ASP A 225 -18.64 -2.94 -10.35
CA ASP A 225 -17.29 -3.38 -10.74
C ASP A 225 -17.28 -4.87 -11.06
N TYR A 226 -17.83 -5.72 -10.18
CA TYR A 226 -17.91 -7.17 -10.40
C TYR A 226 -19.28 -7.74 -10.03
N VAL A 227 -19.63 -8.85 -10.70
CA VAL A 227 -20.74 -9.72 -10.33
C VAL A 227 -20.19 -11.14 -10.24
N TYR A 228 -20.26 -11.71 -9.03
CA TYR A 228 -19.79 -13.05 -8.74
C TYR A 228 -20.97 -14.00 -8.59
N VAL A 229 -20.86 -15.17 -9.23
CA VAL A 229 -21.88 -16.21 -9.18
C VAL A 229 -21.28 -17.55 -8.75
N PRO A 230 -22.08 -18.45 -8.15
CA PRO A 230 -21.64 -19.82 -7.91
C PRO A 230 -21.03 -20.46 -9.17
N GLY A 231 -19.87 -21.07 -9.01
CA GLY A 231 -19.04 -21.62 -10.08
C GLY A 231 -17.81 -20.77 -10.43
N ASP A 232 -17.77 -19.49 -10.07
CA ASP A 232 -16.60 -18.65 -10.29
C ASP A 232 -15.41 -19.05 -9.39
N GLU A 233 -14.20 -18.95 -9.93
CA GLU A 233 -12.97 -19.04 -9.13
C GLU A 233 -12.59 -17.64 -8.64
N ILE A 234 -12.45 -17.50 -7.32
CA ILE A 234 -12.28 -16.23 -6.61
C ILE A 234 -11.07 -16.29 -5.69
N SER A 235 -10.39 -15.15 -5.55
CA SER A 235 -9.43 -14.90 -4.49
C SER A 235 -9.89 -13.70 -3.66
N LEU A 236 -9.78 -13.82 -2.34
CA LEU A 236 -10.30 -12.87 -1.37
C LEU A 236 -9.19 -12.50 -0.38
N THR A 237 -9.16 -11.25 0.05
CA THR A 237 -8.45 -10.86 1.27
C THR A 237 -9.51 -10.55 2.31
N LEU A 238 -9.46 -11.26 3.44
CA LEU A 238 -10.41 -11.10 4.54
C LEU A 238 -9.76 -10.36 5.70
N LYS A 239 -10.57 -9.58 6.42
CA LYS A 239 -10.23 -9.11 7.75
C LYS A 239 -10.64 -10.17 8.78
N GLU A 240 -9.66 -10.77 9.44
CA GLU A 240 -9.87 -11.77 10.50
C GLU A 240 -9.29 -11.30 11.84
N LYS A 241 -9.61 -12.06 12.89
CA LYS A 241 -9.00 -11.91 14.22
C LYS A 241 -7.97 -13.01 14.45
N TYR A 242 -6.74 -12.65 14.77
CA TYR A 242 -5.70 -13.57 15.22
C TYR A 242 -5.11 -13.05 16.52
N GLU A 243 -5.16 -13.86 17.59
CA GLU A 243 -4.70 -13.48 18.94
C GLU A 243 -5.29 -12.13 19.44
N GLY A 244 -6.55 -11.84 19.07
CA GLY A 244 -7.25 -10.60 19.44
C GLY A 244 -7.01 -9.41 18.49
N GLU A 245 -6.04 -9.51 17.60
CA GLU A 245 -5.64 -8.46 16.66
C GLU A 245 -6.34 -8.61 15.31
N ASP A 246 -6.64 -7.48 14.67
CA ASP A 246 -7.13 -7.47 13.29
C ASP A 246 -5.98 -7.79 12.33
N VAL A 247 -6.17 -8.79 11.47
CA VAL A 247 -5.18 -9.21 10.46
C VAL A 247 -5.83 -9.39 9.09
N PHE A 248 -5.04 -9.23 8.04
CA PHE A 248 -5.44 -9.64 6.69
C PHE A 248 -5.02 -11.08 6.43
N VAL A 249 -5.95 -11.82 5.83
CA VAL A 249 -5.77 -13.22 5.48
C VAL A 249 -6.24 -13.45 4.05
N ASP A 250 -5.37 -14.04 3.24
CA ASP A 250 -5.65 -14.27 1.83
C ASP A 250 -6.23 -15.67 1.62
N TYR A 251 -7.32 -15.74 0.86
CA TYR A 251 -7.91 -16.96 0.35
C TYR A 251 -7.69 -16.96 -1.17
N ARG A 252 -6.89 -17.89 -1.68
CA ARG A 252 -6.50 -17.91 -3.09
C ARG A 252 -7.03 -19.15 -3.80
N TYR A 253 -7.45 -18.96 -5.05
CA TYR A 253 -7.90 -20.02 -5.95
C TYR A 253 -9.09 -20.83 -5.42
N CYS A 254 -9.99 -20.18 -4.69
CA CYS A 254 -11.17 -20.81 -4.11
C CYS A 254 -12.31 -20.83 -5.13
N ARG A 255 -13.20 -21.81 -5.04
CA ARG A 255 -14.43 -21.86 -5.86
C ARG A 255 -15.61 -21.32 -5.07
N LEU A 256 -16.31 -20.32 -5.61
CA LEU A 256 -17.58 -19.86 -5.07
C LEU A 256 -18.65 -20.93 -5.31
N THR A 257 -19.30 -21.42 -4.25
CA THR A 257 -20.30 -22.50 -4.33
C THR A 257 -21.68 -22.09 -3.81
N GLY A 258 -21.75 -21.09 -2.93
CA GLY A 258 -23.01 -20.61 -2.38
C GLY A 258 -23.00 -19.11 -2.18
N VAL A 259 -24.17 -18.50 -2.30
CA VAL A 259 -24.39 -17.08 -2.05
C VAL A 259 -25.75 -16.91 -1.38
N GLU A 260 -25.76 -16.42 -0.16
CA GLU A 260 -26.94 -16.43 0.72
C GLU A 260 -27.22 -15.05 1.30
N ASN A 261 -28.48 -14.62 1.24
CA ASN A 261 -28.92 -13.43 1.96
C ASN A 261 -28.91 -13.70 3.47
N SER A 262 -28.57 -12.68 4.26
CA SER A 262 -28.76 -12.69 5.70
C SER A 262 -29.95 -11.83 6.08
N ARG A 263 -30.72 -12.24 7.10
CA ARG A 263 -31.78 -11.41 7.68
C ARG A 263 -31.25 -10.35 8.67
N ILE A 264 -29.99 -10.49 9.10
CA ILE A 264 -29.38 -9.69 10.18
C ILE A 264 -28.11 -8.96 9.70
N GLY A 265 -27.58 -9.29 8.52
CA GLY A 265 -26.35 -8.69 7.97
C GLY A 265 -26.33 -8.61 6.45
N ASN A 266 -25.15 -8.39 5.85
CA ASN A 266 -24.99 -8.15 4.41
C ASN A 266 -25.02 -9.43 3.55
N GLY A 267 -25.19 -10.59 4.18
CA GLY A 267 -25.19 -11.90 3.53
C GLY A 267 -23.86 -12.61 3.63
N TYR A 268 -23.82 -13.82 3.06
CA TYR A 268 -22.65 -14.69 3.10
C TYR A 268 -22.36 -15.24 1.71
N ILE A 269 -21.09 -15.51 1.48
CA ILE A 269 -20.65 -16.40 0.40
C ILE A 269 -20.09 -17.68 0.99
N THR A 270 -20.16 -18.76 0.23
CA THR A 270 -19.58 -20.04 0.60
C THR A 270 -18.56 -20.44 -0.45
N ILE A 271 -17.32 -20.70 -0.01
CA ILE A 271 -16.22 -21.11 -0.87
C ILE A 271 -15.73 -22.52 -0.54
N THR A 272 -15.15 -23.20 -1.53
CA THR A 272 -14.50 -24.51 -1.36
C THR A 272 -13.16 -24.57 -2.09
N GLY A 273 -12.26 -25.43 -1.61
CA GLY A 273 -10.93 -25.63 -2.21
C GLY A 273 -10.02 -24.41 -2.10
N GLY A 274 -8.89 -24.45 -2.81
CA GLY A 274 -7.88 -23.38 -2.81
C GLY A 274 -7.01 -23.40 -1.55
N TYR A 275 -6.50 -22.23 -1.17
CA TYR A 275 -5.55 -22.07 -0.08
C TYR A 275 -5.91 -20.89 0.82
N LYS A 276 -5.71 -21.04 2.14
CA LYS A 276 -5.66 -19.95 3.10
C LYS A 276 -4.20 -19.59 3.37
N MET A 277 -3.84 -18.33 3.21
CA MET A 277 -2.48 -17.82 3.39
C MET A 277 -2.48 -16.75 4.47
N PHE A 278 -1.66 -16.95 5.51
CA PHE A 278 -1.48 -15.98 6.58
C PHE A 278 -0.01 -15.92 6.95
N ARG A 279 0.61 -14.74 6.83
CA ARG A 279 2.06 -14.57 7.01
C ARG A 279 2.81 -15.57 6.13
N HIS A 280 3.65 -16.42 6.72
CA HIS A 280 4.44 -17.43 6.01
C HIS A 280 3.77 -18.82 5.98
N THR A 281 2.52 -18.95 6.45
CA THR A 281 1.80 -20.21 6.46
C THR A 281 0.82 -20.31 5.30
N THR A 282 0.78 -21.49 4.69
CA THR A 282 -0.19 -21.85 3.64
C THR A 282 -0.94 -23.09 4.09
N GLU A 283 -2.25 -23.00 4.14
CA GLU A 283 -3.16 -24.10 4.47
C GLU A 283 -3.94 -24.49 3.22
N CYS A 284 -3.91 -25.79 2.87
CA CYS A 284 -4.75 -26.33 1.80
C CYS A 284 -6.20 -26.47 2.28
N LEU A 285 -7.14 -25.97 1.50
CA LEU A 285 -8.57 -25.99 1.80
C LEU A 285 -9.34 -27.03 0.97
N GLU A 286 -8.64 -28.00 0.38
CA GLU A 286 -9.27 -29.14 -0.30
C GLU A 286 -10.30 -29.81 0.63
N ASN A 287 -11.50 -30.05 0.10
CA ASN A 287 -12.65 -30.62 0.81
C ASN A 287 -13.20 -29.80 1.98
N LYS A 288 -12.72 -28.58 2.19
CA LYS A 288 -13.30 -27.65 3.18
C LYS A 288 -14.36 -26.78 2.53
N GLN A 289 -15.42 -26.52 3.28
CA GLN A 289 -16.44 -25.54 2.94
C GLN A 289 -16.38 -24.41 3.97
N ILE A 290 -16.20 -23.18 3.50
CA ILE A 290 -16.00 -22.02 4.36
C ILE A 290 -17.06 -20.98 4.03
N LYS A 291 -17.81 -20.58 5.05
CA LYS A 291 -18.84 -19.53 4.96
C LYS A 291 -18.27 -18.21 5.42
N ILE A 292 -18.28 -17.21 4.55
CA ILE A 292 -17.64 -15.91 4.74
C ILE A 292 -18.72 -14.81 4.73
N PRO A 293 -18.84 -14.01 5.82
CA PRO A 293 -19.63 -12.78 5.80
C PRO A 293 -19.02 -11.78 4.82
N VAL A 294 -19.83 -11.20 3.95
CA VAL A 294 -19.32 -10.32 2.87
C VAL A 294 -18.69 -9.03 3.39
N GLU A 295 -19.10 -8.57 4.57
CA GLU A 295 -18.54 -7.38 5.23
C GLU A 295 -17.09 -7.57 5.70
N LEU A 296 -16.60 -8.81 5.79
CA LEU A 296 -15.20 -9.11 6.13
C LEU A 296 -14.29 -9.11 4.89
N ILE A 297 -14.86 -9.09 3.68
CA ILE A 297 -14.09 -9.09 2.44
C ILE A 297 -13.53 -7.68 2.22
N MET A 298 -12.21 -7.57 2.20
CA MET A 298 -11.48 -6.32 1.99
C MET A 298 -11.04 -6.16 0.55
N TYR A 299 -10.69 -7.28 -0.09
CA TYR A 299 -10.42 -7.33 -1.52
C TYR A 299 -11.02 -8.60 -2.12
N SER A 300 -11.56 -8.50 -3.32
CA SER A 300 -12.02 -9.63 -4.12
C SER A 300 -11.46 -9.54 -5.53
N SER A 301 -11.13 -10.69 -6.11
CA SER A 301 -10.73 -10.81 -7.50
C SER A 301 -11.21 -12.14 -8.05
N SER A 302 -11.74 -12.14 -9.26
CA SER A 302 -11.98 -13.38 -10.00
C SER A 302 -10.68 -13.80 -10.68
N LYS A 303 -10.39 -15.10 -10.74
CA LYS A 303 -9.33 -15.58 -11.61
C LYS A 303 -9.75 -15.53 -13.07
N GLU A 304 -8.78 -15.25 -13.92
CA GLU A 304 -8.89 -15.25 -15.37
C GLU A 304 -9.23 -16.65 -15.90
N PRO A 305 -10.45 -16.87 -16.42
CA PRO A 305 -10.76 -18.10 -17.13
C PRO A 305 -10.18 -17.98 -18.53
N LYS A 306 -9.18 -18.81 -18.85
CA LYS A 306 -8.47 -18.79 -20.15
C LYS A 306 -9.41 -18.76 -21.35
N GLU A 307 -10.55 -19.45 -21.25
CA GLU A 307 -11.57 -19.51 -22.30
C GLU A 307 -12.17 -18.14 -22.63
N ARG A 308 -12.35 -17.24 -21.65
CA ARG A 308 -12.99 -15.93 -21.87
C ARG A 308 -12.10 -14.96 -22.65
N LEU A 309 -10.80 -15.23 -22.75
CA LEU A 309 -9.83 -14.40 -23.47
C LEU A 309 -9.97 -14.51 -24.99
N THR A 310 -10.53 -15.63 -25.47
CA THR A 310 -10.76 -15.86 -26.89
C THR A 310 -12.21 -15.59 -27.30
N PHE A 311 -13.06 -15.14 -26.36
CA PHE A 311 -14.46 -14.88 -26.64
C PHE A 311 -14.65 -13.83 -27.72
N ASN A 312 -15.38 -14.19 -28.76
CA ASN A 312 -15.92 -13.19 -29.67
C ASN A 312 -17.09 -12.44 -29.00
N LYS A 313 -17.55 -11.37 -29.66
CA LYS A 313 -18.61 -10.51 -29.11
C LYS A 313 -19.91 -11.26 -28.80
N LYS A 314 -20.27 -12.28 -29.58
CA LYS A 314 -21.49 -13.08 -29.35
C LYS A 314 -21.33 -13.94 -28.10
N GLN A 315 -20.16 -14.52 -27.89
CA GLN A 315 -19.83 -15.29 -26.68
C GLN A 315 -19.86 -14.40 -25.43
N CYS A 316 -19.27 -13.20 -25.45
CA CYS A 316 -19.36 -12.27 -24.31
C CYS A 316 -20.82 -11.90 -23.96
N VAL A 317 -21.67 -11.66 -24.96
CA VAL A 317 -23.09 -11.35 -24.73
C VAL A 317 -23.81 -12.55 -24.11
N ASN A 318 -23.56 -13.76 -24.60
CA ASN A 318 -24.22 -14.97 -24.11
C ASN A 318 -23.75 -15.36 -22.71
N ASP A 319 -22.45 -15.27 -22.42
CA ASP A 319 -21.90 -15.55 -21.08
C ASP A 319 -22.43 -14.56 -20.03
N PHE A 320 -22.58 -13.28 -20.39
CA PHE A 320 -23.17 -12.33 -19.46
C PHE A 320 -24.67 -12.59 -19.25
N LEU A 321 -25.42 -12.88 -20.31
CA LEU A 321 -26.85 -13.21 -20.21
C LEU A 321 -27.10 -14.49 -19.40
N SER A 322 -26.21 -15.49 -19.48
CA SER A 322 -26.39 -16.76 -18.76
C SER A 322 -26.28 -16.63 -17.25
N ILE A 323 -25.67 -15.55 -16.76
CA ILE A 323 -25.62 -15.25 -15.33
C ILE A 323 -26.70 -14.27 -14.89
N MET A 324 -27.55 -13.77 -15.79
CA MET A 324 -28.55 -12.74 -15.44
C MET A 324 -29.83 -13.34 -14.87
N SER A 325 -30.39 -12.69 -13.85
CA SER A 325 -31.74 -12.98 -13.34
C SER A 325 -32.80 -12.27 -14.19
N ASP A 326 -34.06 -12.67 -14.06
CA ASP A 326 -35.14 -12.08 -14.85
C ASP A 326 -35.37 -10.60 -14.51
N GLU A 327 -35.17 -10.19 -13.25
CA GLU A 327 -35.23 -8.79 -12.86
C GLU A 327 -34.08 -7.96 -13.45
N GLU A 328 -32.89 -8.53 -13.62
CA GLU A 328 -31.80 -7.81 -14.30
C GLU A 328 -32.06 -7.72 -15.80
N LYS A 329 -32.58 -8.77 -16.42
CA LYS A 329 -33.02 -8.71 -17.82
C LYS A 329 -34.09 -7.63 -18.00
N LYS A 330 -35.05 -7.55 -17.08
CA LYS A 330 -36.05 -6.48 -17.03
C LYS A 330 -35.42 -5.11 -16.84
N GLU A 331 -34.43 -4.96 -15.96
CA GLU A 331 -33.67 -3.71 -15.79
C GLU A 331 -33.01 -3.29 -17.10
N PHE A 332 -32.30 -4.20 -17.77
CA PHE A 332 -31.66 -3.95 -19.07
C PHE A 332 -32.68 -3.58 -20.16
N ALA A 333 -33.83 -4.25 -20.18
CA ALA A 333 -34.88 -4.01 -21.16
C ALA A 333 -35.51 -2.61 -21.00
N THR A 334 -35.78 -2.19 -19.77
CA THR A 334 -36.55 -0.97 -19.47
C THR A 334 -35.70 0.28 -19.26
N THR A 335 -34.45 0.13 -18.83
CA THR A 335 -33.58 1.28 -18.52
C THR A 335 -32.97 1.90 -19.80
N PRO A 336 -32.84 3.25 -19.89
CA PRO A 336 -32.14 3.90 -21.00
C PRO A 336 -30.71 3.38 -21.21
N LEU A 337 -30.26 3.32 -22.47
CA LEU A 337 -28.97 2.72 -22.82
C LEU A 337 -27.78 3.39 -22.13
N ASP A 338 -27.79 4.71 -21.97
CA ASP A 338 -26.67 5.43 -21.35
C ASP A 338 -26.57 5.12 -19.86
N THR A 339 -27.71 5.10 -19.15
CA THR A 339 -27.79 4.78 -17.72
C THR A 339 -27.37 3.32 -17.44
N ILE A 340 -27.89 2.35 -18.20
CA ILE A 340 -27.50 0.95 -18.01
C ILE A 340 -26.03 0.72 -18.39
N THR A 341 -25.52 1.45 -19.39
CA THR A 341 -24.10 1.41 -19.73
C THR A 341 -23.26 1.96 -18.59
N GLU A 342 -23.62 3.10 -18.01
CA GLU A 342 -22.87 3.68 -16.89
C GLU A 342 -22.82 2.74 -15.68
N LYS A 343 -23.94 2.12 -15.33
CA LYS A 343 -24.02 1.18 -14.20
C LYS A 343 -23.23 -0.11 -14.41
N TRP A 344 -23.37 -0.75 -15.58
CA TRP A 344 -22.88 -2.13 -15.80
C TRP A 344 -21.58 -2.24 -16.59
N PHE A 345 -20.96 -1.11 -16.98
CA PHE A 345 -19.79 -1.12 -17.86
C PHE A 345 -18.65 -1.98 -17.33
N ASP A 346 -18.22 -1.73 -16.08
CA ASP A 346 -17.05 -2.40 -15.51
C ASP A 346 -17.37 -3.87 -15.22
N ALA A 347 -18.55 -4.20 -14.68
CA ALA A 347 -19.02 -5.58 -14.53
C ALA A 347 -18.96 -6.40 -15.85
N VAL A 348 -19.41 -5.85 -16.98
CA VAL A 348 -19.33 -6.52 -18.28
C VAL A 348 -17.89 -6.66 -18.75
N VAL A 349 -17.09 -5.63 -18.56
CA VAL A 349 -15.65 -5.62 -18.90
C VAL A 349 -14.90 -6.69 -18.13
N ASN A 350 -15.11 -6.75 -16.82
CA ASN A 350 -14.41 -7.63 -15.90
C ASN A 350 -14.82 -9.08 -16.09
N ARG A 351 -16.13 -9.35 -16.26
CA ARG A 351 -16.63 -10.70 -16.56
C ARG A 351 -16.01 -11.27 -17.84
N SER A 352 -15.88 -10.42 -18.87
CA SER A 352 -15.37 -10.79 -20.20
C SER A 352 -13.84 -10.63 -20.35
N TRP A 353 -13.15 -10.12 -19.33
CA TRP A 353 -11.71 -9.83 -19.36
C TRP A 353 -11.25 -8.96 -20.55
N LEU A 354 -12.09 -8.01 -20.99
CA LEU A 354 -11.92 -7.30 -22.27
C LEU A 354 -10.62 -6.51 -22.41
N TYR A 355 -10.03 -6.04 -21.30
CA TYR A 355 -8.82 -5.22 -21.36
C TYR A 355 -7.51 -6.00 -21.42
N ARG A 356 -7.54 -7.33 -21.30
CA ARG A 356 -6.38 -8.21 -21.44
C ARG A 356 -5.75 -8.14 -22.83
N LYS A 357 -4.42 -8.26 -22.93
CA LYS A 357 -3.69 -8.08 -24.20
C LYS A 357 -4.01 -9.19 -25.22
N GLU A 358 -4.35 -10.35 -24.68
CA GLU A 358 -4.76 -11.58 -25.35
C GLU A 358 -6.09 -11.43 -26.08
N HIS A 359 -6.92 -10.47 -25.65
CA HIS A 359 -8.20 -10.18 -26.29
C HIS A 359 -7.99 -9.48 -27.65
N THR A 360 -8.52 -10.07 -28.72
CA THR A 360 -8.31 -9.60 -30.10
C THR A 360 -9.07 -8.31 -30.45
N PHE A 361 -9.86 -7.76 -29.53
CA PHE A 361 -10.60 -6.53 -29.75
C PHE A 361 -9.70 -5.29 -29.78
N LYS A 362 -9.64 -4.61 -30.94
CA LYS A 362 -8.88 -3.35 -31.09
C LYS A 362 -9.42 -2.18 -30.26
N HIS A 363 -10.74 -1.98 -30.23
CA HIS A 363 -11.37 -0.84 -29.54
C HIS A 363 -12.17 -1.27 -28.30
N LYS A 364 -11.49 -1.75 -27.27
CA LYS A 364 -12.05 -2.40 -26.07
C LYS A 364 -13.21 -1.63 -25.42
N LYS A 365 -13.05 -0.32 -25.16
CA LYS A 365 -14.12 0.54 -24.62
C LYS A 365 -15.37 0.58 -25.51
N LYS A 366 -15.18 0.75 -26.81
CA LYS A 366 -16.29 0.76 -27.80
C LYS A 366 -16.92 -0.62 -27.89
N THR A 367 -16.13 -1.70 -27.80
CA THR A 367 -16.61 -3.07 -27.80
C THR A 367 -17.51 -3.36 -26.60
N ALA A 368 -17.10 -2.99 -25.38
CA ALA A 368 -17.90 -3.13 -24.17
C ALA A 368 -19.27 -2.44 -24.28
N LYS A 369 -19.31 -1.16 -24.69
CA LYS A 369 -20.58 -0.45 -24.95
C LYS A 369 -21.46 -1.17 -25.98
N LYS A 370 -20.84 -1.71 -27.04
CA LYS A 370 -21.56 -2.47 -28.07
C LYS A 370 -22.04 -3.85 -27.58
N ILE A 371 -21.41 -4.46 -26.56
CA ILE A 371 -21.85 -5.69 -25.90
C ILE A 371 -23.08 -5.38 -25.06
N ILE A 372 -23.04 -4.36 -24.21
CA ILE A 372 -24.16 -3.88 -23.39
C ILE A 372 -25.38 -3.57 -24.26
N LYS A 373 -25.20 -2.82 -25.35
CA LYS A 373 -26.27 -2.55 -26.32
C LYS A 373 -26.89 -3.82 -26.91
N LYS A 374 -26.11 -4.89 -27.11
CA LYS A 374 -26.63 -6.18 -27.61
C LYS A 374 -27.37 -6.97 -26.54
N ILE A 375 -26.90 -6.94 -25.29
CA ILE A 375 -27.59 -7.55 -24.14
C ILE A 375 -28.96 -6.88 -23.98
N LYS A 376 -29.00 -5.55 -23.89
CA LYS A 376 -30.25 -4.77 -23.82
C LYS A 376 -31.25 -5.14 -24.92
N LYS A 377 -30.82 -5.14 -26.18
CA LYS A 377 -31.68 -5.52 -27.32
C LYS A 377 -32.24 -6.94 -27.25
N LYS A 378 -31.52 -7.88 -26.64
CA LYS A 378 -32.02 -9.24 -26.44
C LYS A 378 -33.08 -9.26 -25.34
N CYS A 379 -32.80 -8.61 -24.21
CA CYS A 379 -33.77 -8.50 -23.11
C CYS A 379 -35.06 -7.77 -23.53
N GLU A 380 -34.96 -6.72 -24.36
CA GLU A 380 -36.14 -6.02 -24.93
C GLU A 380 -37.02 -6.96 -25.77
N ARG A 381 -36.41 -7.85 -26.55
CA ARG A 381 -37.13 -8.82 -27.39
C ARG A 381 -37.78 -9.91 -26.56
N GLU A 382 -37.07 -10.42 -25.56
CA GLU A 382 -37.60 -11.41 -24.61
C GLU A 382 -38.81 -10.83 -23.88
N LEU A 383 -38.71 -9.61 -23.35
CA LEU A 383 -39.81 -8.94 -22.65
C LEU A 383 -41.03 -8.59 -23.53
N SER A 384 -40.83 -8.45 -24.85
CA SER A 384 -41.93 -8.15 -25.79
C SER A 384 -42.61 -9.42 -26.34
N ALA A 385 -42.03 -10.59 -26.07
CA ALA A 385 -42.55 -11.89 -26.48
C ALA A 385 -43.36 -12.58 -25.38
N ASP A 386 -43.22 -12.11 -24.14
CA ASP A 386 -44.09 -12.38 -22.98
C ASP A 386 -45.25 -11.37 -22.95
#